data_AF-T2SLK3-F1
#
_entry.id   AF-T2SLK3-F1
#
_cell.length_a   1.000
_cell.length_b   1.000
_cell.length_c   1.000
_cell.angle_alpha   90.00
_cell.angle_beta   90.00
_cell.angle_gamma   90.00
#
_symmetry.space_group_name_H-M   'P 1'
#
loop_
_entity.id
_entity.type
_entity.pdbx_description
1 polymer ?
#
loop_
_entity_poly.entity_id
_entity_poly.type
_entity_poly.pdbx_seq_one_letter_code
_entity_poly.pdbx_strand_id
1 'polypeptide(L)'
;PPPLKPTNALNLEVFDSSGGFLGYKTFKPIVDKVKNINAWIKNYDNKKAQAIMGFMENPTPDFQNNNFLCVLNRQGTRHNNYFGLTLTNLLIGAIYFSIRHCIKHTWRNHNDQFYAPYDDTWQDDSEFKNNCLIFMLFHSKNRITTTQGTNHFIPFSENEVGPKERYSSHALLEFLKGEIKEPKENDSLFLSAKKENKPLKFSPSASKVFDASKEIYRHYHAQDFTNRPYNANASLYDIKEFFQGRNKQGKLNLPTKAKDKYYKQLYANLQDALKDLAEEIQPKVYEYGFLRE
;
A
#
# COMPACT_ATOMS: atom_id res chain seq x y z
N PRO A 1 -33.92 -37.39 -12.24
CA PRO A 1 -33.96 -36.07 -11.56
C PRO A 1 -32.89 -35.13 -12.15
N PRO A 2 -33.25 -33.91 -12.60
CA PRO A 2 -32.22 -32.91 -12.90
C PRO A 2 -31.43 -32.64 -11.61
N PRO A 3 -30.11 -32.39 -11.68
CA PRO A 3 -29.34 -32.04 -10.51
C PRO A 3 -29.95 -30.76 -9.92
N LEU A 4 -30.30 -30.81 -8.63
CA LEU A 4 -30.65 -29.63 -7.84
C LEU A 4 -29.54 -28.61 -8.05
N LYS A 5 -29.82 -27.53 -8.78
CA LYS A 5 -28.95 -26.34 -8.76
C LYS A 5 -29.00 -25.84 -7.33
N PRO A 6 -27.91 -25.92 -6.54
CA PRO A 6 -27.95 -25.36 -5.22
C PRO A 6 -27.98 -23.85 -5.40
N THR A 7 -29.10 -23.23 -5.07
CA THR A 7 -29.19 -21.79 -4.78
C THR A 7 -28.49 -21.42 -3.47
N ASN A 8 -27.66 -22.30 -2.92
CA ASN A 8 -27.57 -22.42 -1.47
C ASN A 8 -26.27 -21.80 -0.97
N ALA A 9 -26.35 -20.51 -0.64
CA ALA A 9 -25.48 -19.93 0.37
C ALA A 9 -25.46 -20.86 1.60
N LEU A 10 -24.28 -21.30 2.03
CA LEU A 10 -24.12 -22.06 3.26
C LEU A 10 -23.71 -21.09 4.37
N ASN A 11 -24.55 -20.92 5.38
CA ASN A 11 -24.24 -20.12 6.55
C ASN A 11 -23.78 -21.05 7.67
N LEU A 12 -22.55 -20.85 8.15
CA LEU A 12 -21.96 -21.62 9.24
C LEU A 12 -21.71 -20.73 10.45
N GLU A 13 -22.00 -21.24 11.63
CA GLU A 13 -21.54 -20.64 12.88
C GLU A 13 -20.03 -20.82 13.00
N VAL A 14 -19.36 -19.75 13.42
CA VAL A 14 -17.92 -19.69 13.55
C VAL A 14 -17.58 -19.56 15.02
N PHE A 15 -16.69 -20.40 15.52
CA PHE A 15 -16.24 -20.39 16.91
C PHE A 15 -14.72 -20.20 16.98
N ASP A 16 -14.22 -19.63 18.07
CA ASP A 16 -12.79 -19.61 18.37
C ASP A 16 -12.29 -20.97 18.90
N SER A 17 -10.99 -21.06 19.16
CA SER A 17 -10.36 -22.28 19.70
C SER A 17 -10.84 -22.67 21.11
N SER A 18 -11.53 -21.77 21.81
CA SER A 18 -12.09 -21.98 23.14
C SER A 18 -13.60 -22.26 23.09
N GLY A 19 -14.20 -22.35 21.89
CA GLY A 19 -15.64 -22.53 21.70
C GLY A 19 -16.47 -21.25 21.82
N GLY A 20 -15.84 -20.07 21.88
CA GLY A 20 -16.51 -18.78 21.91
C GLY A 20 -17.11 -18.44 20.53
N PHE A 21 -18.38 -18.04 20.49
CA PHE A 21 -19.06 -17.67 19.25
C PHE A 21 -18.49 -16.39 18.63
N LEU A 22 -18.14 -16.44 17.34
CA LEU A 22 -17.51 -15.35 16.58
C LEU A 22 -18.41 -14.76 15.48
N GLY A 23 -19.64 -15.30 15.33
CA GLY A 23 -20.59 -14.90 14.30
C GLY A 23 -20.82 -15.97 13.23
N TYR A 24 -21.44 -15.55 12.13
CA TYR A 24 -21.74 -16.42 10.99
C TYR A 24 -20.74 -16.19 9.85
N LYS A 25 -20.48 -17.23 9.05
CA LYS A 25 -19.78 -17.11 7.77
C LYS A 25 -20.62 -17.72 6.66
N THR A 26 -20.81 -16.92 5.63
CA THR A 26 -21.59 -17.27 4.46
C THR A 26 -20.66 -17.72 3.35
N PHE A 27 -20.89 -18.93 2.83
CA PHE A 27 -20.21 -19.45 1.66
C PHE A 27 -21.21 -19.48 0.52
N LYS A 28 -21.04 -18.57 -0.44
CA LYS A 28 -21.84 -18.53 -1.66
C LYS A 28 -20.96 -18.96 -2.83
N PRO A 29 -21.42 -19.87 -3.69
CA PRO A 29 -20.79 -20.02 -4.99
C PRO A 29 -20.89 -18.67 -5.70
N ILE A 30 -19.76 -18.13 -6.13
CA ILE A 30 -19.77 -16.92 -6.96
C ILE A 30 -20.20 -17.35 -8.33
N VAL A 31 -21.49 -17.21 -8.56
CA VAL A 31 -22.18 -17.64 -9.78
C VAL A 31 -21.82 -16.71 -10.95
N ASP A 32 -21.38 -15.50 -10.63
CA ASP A 32 -21.01 -14.49 -11.60
C ASP A 32 -19.57 -14.70 -12.08
N LYS A 33 -19.34 -14.53 -13.38
CA LYS A 33 -18.01 -14.52 -14.03
C LYS A 33 -17.19 -13.26 -13.64
N VAL A 34 -17.24 -12.88 -12.37
CA VAL A 34 -16.57 -11.71 -11.81
C VAL A 34 -15.08 -11.91 -11.96
N LYS A 35 -14.44 -10.93 -12.60
CA LYS A 35 -12.98 -10.90 -12.71
C LYS A 35 -12.39 -10.75 -11.31
N ASN A 36 -11.35 -11.53 -11.01
CA ASN A 36 -10.57 -11.29 -9.81
C ASN A 36 -9.81 -9.95 -9.91
N ILE A 37 -9.34 -9.44 -8.77
CA ILE A 37 -8.64 -8.16 -8.75
C ILE A 37 -7.35 -8.14 -9.59
N ASN A 38 -6.69 -9.30 -9.76
CA ASN A 38 -5.50 -9.42 -10.60
C ASN A 38 -5.82 -9.22 -12.09
N ALA A 39 -7.01 -9.63 -12.55
CA ALA A 39 -7.49 -9.36 -13.89
C ALA A 39 -7.93 -7.89 -14.05
N TRP A 40 -8.42 -7.24 -12.99
CA TRP A 40 -8.74 -5.81 -12.98
C TRP A 40 -7.48 -4.93 -13.11
N ILE A 41 -6.49 -5.11 -12.24
CA ILE A 41 -5.29 -4.26 -12.23
C ILE A 41 -4.47 -4.37 -13.52
N LYS A 42 -4.54 -5.49 -14.24
CA LYS A 42 -3.87 -5.67 -15.54
C LYS A 42 -4.31 -4.67 -16.60
N ASN A 43 -5.51 -4.12 -16.51
CA ASN A 43 -6.00 -3.10 -17.45
C ASN A 43 -5.23 -1.77 -17.32
N TYR A 44 -4.47 -1.59 -16.23
CA TYR A 44 -3.74 -0.39 -15.87
C TYR A 44 -2.22 -0.56 -16.00
N ASP A 45 -1.79 -1.73 -16.45
CA ASP A 45 -0.38 -2.05 -16.60
C ASP A 45 0.19 -1.32 -17.81
N ASN A 46 1.19 -0.48 -17.60
CA ASN A 46 1.86 0.25 -18.66
C ASN A 46 3.28 -0.31 -18.87
N LYS A 47 3.34 -1.48 -19.50
CA LYS A 47 4.60 -2.20 -19.76
C LYS A 47 5.61 -1.45 -20.64
N LYS A 48 5.17 -0.38 -21.31
CA LYS A 48 6.01 0.46 -22.20
C LYS A 48 6.47 1.74 -21.51
N ALA A 49 6.06 2.00 -20.27
CA ALA A 49 6.44 3.20 -19.56
C ALA A 49 7.96 3.24 -19.34
N GLN A 50 8.59 4.34 -19.76
CA GLN A 50 10.04 4.55 -19.59
C GLN A 50 10.43 4.96 -18.16
N ALA A 51 9.45 5.35 -17.33
CA ALA A 51 9.67 5.92 -15.99
C ALA A 51 8.98 5.10 -14.88
N ILE A 52 9.38 3.84 -14.73
CA ILE A 52 8.92 2.98 -13.63
C ILE A 52 9.60 3.41 -12.34
N MET A 53 8.82 3.81 -11.34
CA MET A 53 9.29 4.20 -10.01
C MET A 53 9.61 2.99 -9.11
N GLY A 54 8.92 1.87 -9.34
CA GLY A 54 9.07 0.63 -8.59
C GLY A 54 8.11 -0.43 -9.10
N PHE A 55 8.13 -1.61 -8.48
CA PHE A 55 7.31 -2.74 -8.85
C PHE A 55 6.50 -3.23 -7.65
N MET A 56 5.25 -3.57 -7.87
CA MET A 56 4.39 -4.22 -6.89
C MET A 56 4.19 -5.69 -7.27
N GLU A 57 4.53 -6.60 -6.36
CA GLU A 57 4.28 -8.04 -6.55
C GLU A 57 2.77 -8.31 -6.42
N ASN A 58 2.16 -8.94 -7.43
CA ASN A 58 0.73 -9.26 -7.48
C ASN A 58 0.53 -10.79 -7.37
N PRO A 59 0.59 -11.35 -6.15
CA PRO A 59 0.39 -12.78 -5.94
C PRO A 59 -1.10 -13.14 -6.12
N THR A 60 -1.43 -14.43 -5.99
CA THR A 60 -2.83 -14.92 -5.97
C THR A 60 -3.71 -14.02 -5.10
N PRO A 61 -4.91 -13.63 -5.57
CA PRO A 61 -5.71 -12.56 -4.96
C PRO A 61 -6.52 -13.07 -3.76
N ASP A 62 -5.86 -13.60 -2.75
CA ASP A 62 -6.45 -14.07 -1.50
C ASP A 62 -5.61 -13.63 -0.29
N PHE A 63 -6.15 -13.82 0.93
CA PHE A 63 -5.43 -13.44 2.15
C PHE A 63 -4.21 -14.32 2.43
N GLN A 64 -4.26 -15.62 2.11
CA GLN A 64 -3.13 -16.54 2.28
C GLN A 64 -1.85 -16.02 1.59
N ASN A 65 -2.01 -15.41 0.41
CA ASN A 65 -0.92 -14.96 -0.42
C ASN A 65 -0.55 -13.48 -0.25
N ASN A 66 -1.29 -12.71 0.56
CA ASN A 66 -1.01 -11.29 0.85
C ASN A 66 0.41 -11.06 1.40
N ASN A 67 1.02 -12.07 2.03
CA ASN A 67 2.37 -11.93 2.56
C ASN A 67 3.45 -11.65 1.50
N PHE A 68 3.19 -12.02 0.24
CA PHE A 68 4.05 -11.76 -0.91
C PHE A 68 3.82 -10.36 -1.52
N LEU A 69 2.63 -9.77 -1.37
CA LEU A 69 2.32 -8.45 -1.88
C LEU A 69 3.19 -7.38 -1.20
N CYS A 70 4.14 -6.82 -1.95
CA CYS A 70 5.05 -5.78 -1.51
C CYS A 70 5.45 -4.85 -2.66
N VAL A 71 5.91 -3.64 -2.31
CA VAL A 71 6.50 -2.67 -3.25
C VAL A 71 8.02 -2.78 -3.17
N LEU A 72 8.67 -2.87 -4.33
CA LEU A 72 10.09 -3.14 -4.52
C LEU A 72 10.70 -2.17 -5.55
N ASN A 73 12.01 -1.92 -5.49
CA ASN A 73 12.67 -1.08 -6.50
C ASN A 73 12.73 -1.77 -7.86
N ARG A 74 12.91 -3.09 -7.86
CA ARG A 74 13.12 -3.92 -9.05
C ARG A 74 12.07 -5.01 -9.13
N GLN A 75 11.79 -5.44 -10.35
CA GLN A 75 10.96 -6.61 -10.59
C GLN A 75 11.60 -7.83 -9.93
N GLY A 76 10.81 -8.58 -9.17
CA GLY A 76 11.27 -9.82 -8.55
C GLY A 76 11.33 -10.98 -9.55
N THR A 77 11.92 -12.09 -9.13
CA THR A 77 12.16 -13.28 -9.98
C THR A 77 11.14 -14.40 -9.77
N ARG A 78 10.22 -14.25 -8.81
CA ARG A 78 9.20 -15.26 -8.54
C ARG A 78 8.21 -15.36 -9.70
N HIS A 79 7.55 -16.52 -9.79
CA HIS A 79 6.51 -16.80 -10.77
C HIS A 79 5.16 -16.10 -10.42
N ASN A 80 5.24 -14.83 -10.03
CA ASN A 80 4.12 -13.92 -9.75
C ASN A 80 4.11 -12.80 -10.78
N ASN A 81 2.96 -12.16 -10.98
CA ASN A 81 2.89 -10.95 -11.81
C ASN A 81 3.51 -9.78 -11.04
N TYR A 82 4.12 -8.85 -11.75
CA TYR A 82 4.61 -7.59 -11.17
C TYR A 82 3.99 -6.43 -11.92
N PHE A 83 3.44 -5.49 -11.17
CA PHE A 83 2.87 -4.26 -11.70
C PHE A 83 3.90 -3.14 -11.60
N GLY A 84 4.31 -2.58 -12.74
CA GLY A 84 5.21 -1.43 -12.79
C GLY A 84 4.48 -0.17 -12.34
N LEU A 85 4.87 0.38 -11.19
CA LEU A 85 4.34 1.61 -10.65
C LEU A 85 4.94 2.80 -11.39
N THR A 86 4.08 3.62 -11.96
CA THR A 86 4.39 4.89 -12.62
C THR A 86 3.54 5.99 -11.99
N LEU A 87 3.84 7.25 -12.28
CA LEU A 87 3.02 8.36 -11.81
C LEU A 87 1.56 8.27 -12.32
N THR A 88 1.34 7.72 -13.51
CA THR A 88 0.00 7.62 -14.12
C THR A 88 -0.87 6.51 -13.54
N ASN A 89 -0.27 5.48 -12.93
CA ASN A 89 -1.00 4.35 -12.35
C ASN A 89 -0.78 4.20 -10.83
N LEU A 90 -0.08 5.15 -10.20
CA LEU A 90 0.30 5.09 -8.78
C LEU A 90 -0.91 4.91 -7.85
N LEU A 91 -1.99 5.66 -8.08
CA LEU A 91 -3.21 5.56 -7.27
C LEU A 91 -3.88 4.18 -7.42
N ILE A 92 -3.83 3.58 -8.61
CA ILE A 92 -4.40 2.26 -8.86
C ILE A 92 -3.59 1.18 -8.13
N GLY A 93 -2.27 1.28 -8.20
CA GLY A 93 -1.37 0.43 -7.42
C GLY A 93 -1.62 0.57 -5.91
N ALA A 94 -1.82 1.81 -5.44
CA ALA A 94 -2.11 2.09 -4.05
C ALA A 94 -3.43 1.50 -3.56
N ILE A 95 -4.51 1.59 -4.35
CA ILE A 95 -5.80 0.94 -4.05
C ILE A 95 -5.59 -0.56 -3.92
N TYR A 96 -5.03 -1.20 -4.95
CA TYR A 96 -4.80 -2.65 -4.96
C TYR A 96 -3.97 -3.10 -3.74
N PHE A 97 -2.93 -2.36 -3.39
CA PHE A 97 -2.10 -2.65 -2.24
C PHE A 97 -2.88 -2.53 -0.93
N SER A 98 -3.61 -1.43 -0.76
CA SER A 98 -4.22 -1.05 0.52
C SER A 98 -5.44 -1.91 0.83
N ILE A 99 -6.31 -2.15 -0.14
CA ILE A 99 -7.49 -3.01 0.05
C ILE A 99 -7.11 -4.45 0.43
N ARG A 100 -5.92 -4.92 0.00
CA ARG A 100 -5.38 -6.23 0.39
C ARG A 100 -4.69 -6.24 1.75
N HIS A 101 -4.23 -5.10 2.28
CA HIS A 101 -3.46 -5.04 3.53
C HIS A 101 -4.19 -4.36 4.70
N CYS A 102 -5.26 -3.59 4.46
CA CYS A 102 -6.00 -2.90 5.52
C CYS A 102 -6.77 -3.88 6.43
N ILE A 103 -7.23 -5.02 5.88
CA ILE A 103 -7.91 -6.05 6.66
C ILE A 103 -6.89 -7.08 7.13
N LYS A 104 -6.87 -7.30 8.45
CA LYS A 104 -5.96 -8.28 9.07
C LYS A 104 -6.27 -9.69 8.57
N HIS A 105 -5.23 -10.41 8.14
CA HIS A 105 -5.32 -11.83 7.84
C HIS A 105 -5.58 -12.64 9.12
N THR A 106 -6.62 -13.45 9.08
CA THR A 106 -7.03 -14.39 10.12
C THR A 106 -7.35 -15.74 9.48
N TRP A 107 -7.55 -16.77 10.30
CA TRP A 107 -8.01 -18.06 9.79
C TRP A 107 -9.41 -17.95 9.16
N ARG A 108 -10.24 -17.01 9.62
CA ARG A 108 -11.61 -16.80 9.10
C ARG A 108 -11.60 -16.34 7.66
N ASN A 109 -10.73 -15.41 7.29
CA ASN A 109 -10.66 -14.85 5.93
C ASN A 109 -9.55 -15.46 5.06
N HIS A 110 -8.92 -16.55 5.52
CA HIS A 110 -7.75 -17.13 4.85
C HIS A 110 -7.94 -17.39 3.35
N ASN A 111 -9.11 -17.88 2.97
CA ASN A 111 -9.47 -18.25 1.61
C ASN A 111 -10.34 -17.21 0.88
N ASP A 112 -10.63 -16.07 1.51
CA ASP A 112 -11.47 -15.04 0.90
C ASP A 112 -10.68 -14.42 -0.26
N GLN A 113 -11.32 -14.35 -1.43
CA GLN A 113 -10.69 -13.82 -2.63
C GLN A 113 -11.05 -12.35 -2.81
N PHE A 114 -10.15 -11.62 -3.47
CA PHE A 114 -10.35 -10.24 -3.87
C PHE A 114 -10.82 -10.14 -5.32
N TYR A 115 -11.81 -9.29 -5.57
CA TYR A 115 -12.49 -9.14 -6.85
C TYR A 115 -12.21 -7.79 -7.50
N ALA A 116 -12.52 -7.69 -8.80
CA ALA A 116 -12.72 -6.41 -9.45
C ALA A 116 -13.85 -5.64 -8.74
N PRO A 117 -13.79 -4.30 -8.71
CA PRO A 117 -14.83 -3.49 -8.12
C PRO A 117 -16.17 -3.73 -8.83
N TYR A 118 -17.28 -3.40 -8.15
CA TYR A 118 -18.62 -3.55 -8.73
C TYR A 118 -18.79 -2.72 -10.01
N ASP A 119 -18.31 -1.48 -9.96
CA ASP A 119 -18.36 -0.50 -11.05
C ASP A 119 -17.24 0.55 -10.87
N ASP A 120 -17.39 1.69 -11.53
CA ASP A 120 -16.42 2.79 -11.54
C ASP A 120 -16.68 3.86 -10.47
N THR A 121 -17.62 3.66 -9.53
CA THR A 121 -17.97 4.65 -8.49
C THR A 121 -16.79 5.06 -7.60
N TRP A 122 -15.86 4.15 -7.32
CA TRP A 122 -14.63 4.42 -6.57
C TRP A 122 -13.72 5.46 -7.24
N GLN A 123 -13.88 5.69 -8.55
CA GLN A 123 -13.04 6.61 -9.31
C GLN A 123 -13.25 8.06 -8.88
N ASP A 124 -14.45 8.42 -8.45
CA ASP A 124 -14.79 9.77 -8.00
C ASP A 124 -14.45 10.00 -6.51
N ASP A 125 -14.16 8.93 -5.76
CA ASP A 125 -13.79 8.99 -4.34
C ASP A 125 -12.31 9.37 -4.16
N SER A 126 -12.04 10.67 -4.21
CA SER A 126 -10.68 11.20 -3.99
C SER A 126 -10.13 10.89 -2.59
N GLU A 127 -10.97 10.82 -1.57
CA GLU A 127 -10.55 10.54 -0.19
C GLU A 127 -10.05 9.10 -0.07
N PHE A 128 -10.83 8.12 -0.55
CA PHE A 128 -10.42 6.71 -0.61
C PHE A 128 -9.10 6.51 -1.37
N LYS A 129 -8.96 7.12 -2.54
CA LYS A 129 -7.73 7.03 -3.36
C LYS A 129 -6.51 7.58 -2.61
N ASN A 130 -6.66 8.73 -1.96
CA ASN A 130 -5.58 9.38 -1.21
C ASN A 130 -5.23 8.61 0.06
N ASN A 131 -6.23 8.08 0.77
CA ASN A 131 -6.05 7.21 1.93
C ASN A 131 -5.27 5.96 1.55
N CYS A 132 -5.62 5.31 0.43
CA CYS A 132 -4.87 4.17 -0.10
C CYS A 132 -3.42 4.54 -0.45
N LEU A 133 -3.19 5.71 -1.04
CA LEU A 133 -1.82 6.19 -1.33
C LEU A 133 -0.99 6.32 -0.05
N ILE A 134 -1.50 7.05 0.95
CA ILE A 134 -0.80 7.25 2.22
C ILE A 134 -0.56 5.91 2.93
N PHE A 135 -1.56 5.04 2.96
CA PHE A 135 -1.41 3.71 3.54
C PHE A 135 -0.29 2.92 2.86
N MET A 136 -0.29 2.83 1.52
CA MET A 136 0.75 2.12 0.78
C MET A 136 2.16 2.69 1.05
N LEU A 137 2.31 4.02 1.04
CA LEU A 137 3.62 4.67 1.21
C LEU A 137 4.31 4.26 2.51
N PHE A 138 3.56 4.23 3.62
CA PHE A 138 4.12 4.01 4.96
C PHE A 138 3.86 2.61 5.53
N HIS A 139 3.18 1.74 4.78
CA HIS A 139 2.97 0.36 5.20
C HIS A 139 4.28 -0.44 5.23
N SER A 140 4.36 -1.41 6.14
CA SER A 140 5.58 -2.21 6.36
C SER A 140 5.98 -3.10 5.16
N LYS A 141 5.08 -3.31 4.20
CA LYS A 141 5.31 -4.04 2.93
C LYS A 141 5.74 -3.13 1.78
N ASN A 142 5.83 -1.82 1.97
CA ASN A 142 6.67 -1.00 1.12
C ASN A 142 8.14 -1.22 1.52
N ARG A 143 8.90 -1.82 0.60
CA ARG A 143 10.29 -2.25 0.81
C ARG A 143 11.24 -1.58 -0.17
N ILE A 144 10.83 -0.45 -0.74
CA ILE A 144 11.74 0.42 -1.48
C ILE A 144 12.94 0.71 -0.59
N THR A 145 14.14 0.58 -1.14
CA THR A 145 15.41 0.81 -0.45
C THR A 145 16.38 1.47 -1.43
N THR A 146 17.19 2.42 -0.95
CA THR A 146 18.22 3.04 -1.79
C THR A 146 19.33 2.07 -2.20
N THR A 147 19.44 0.91 -1.54
CA THR A 147 20.43 -0.12 -1.90
C THR A 147 20.13 -0.79 -3.24
N GLN A 148 18.89 -0.70 -3.74
CA GLN A 148 18.45 -1.36 -4.97
C GLN A 148 18.15 -0.39 -6.12
N GLY A 149 18.16 0.91 -5.87
CA GLY A 149 17.94 1.94 -6.88
C GLY A 149 17.50 3.27 -6.28
N THR A 150 17.21 4.24 -7.13
CA THR A 150 16.70 5.55 -6.72
C THR A 150 15.39 5.40 -5.96
N ASN A 151 15.25 6.11 -4.85
CA ASN A 151 14.00 6.19 -4.12
C ASN A 151 13.13 7.32 -4.70
N HIS A 152 12.05 6.94 -5.38
CA HIS A 152 11.08 7.88 -5.95
C HIS A 152 9.89 8.16 -5.02
N PHE A 153 9.82 7.48 -3.86
CA PHE A 153 8.65 7.46 -2.98
C PHE A 153 8.83 8.32 -1.72
N ILE A 154 9.62 9.39 -1.79
CA ILE A 154 9.78 10.35 -0.69
C ILE A 154 8.63 11.38 -0.79
N PRO A 155 7.72 11.46 0.21
CA PRO A 155 6.54 12.33 0.12
C PRO A 155 6.74 13.69 0.79
N PHE A 156 7.92 13.96 1.34
CA PHE A 156 8.23 15.19 2.07
C PHE A 156 9.22 16.05 1.29
N SER A 157 9.10 17.37 1.40
CA SER A 157 10.10 18.30 0.87
C SER A 157 11.34 18.38 1.76
N GLU A 158 12.48 18.80 1.20
CA GLU A 158 13.70 19.01 1.98
C GLU A 158 13.50 20.00 3.13
N ASN A 159 12.66 21.03 2.95
CA ASN A 159 12.35 22.00 4.01
C ASN A 159 11.54 21.37 5.17
N GLU A 160 10.76 20.34 4.91
CA GLU A 160 9.94 19.70 5.94
C GLU A 160 10.74 18.80 6.86
N VAL A 161 11.77 18.11 6.33
CA VAL A 161 12.51 17.08 7.07
C VAL A 161 14.02 17.33 7.20
N GLY A 162 14.53 18.37 6.56
CA GLY A 162 15.89 18.89 6.74
C GLY A 162 17.02 17.92 6.37
N PRO A 163 17.01 17.26 5.19
CA PRO A 163 18.15 16.45 4.78
C PRO A 163 19.38 17.34 4.53
N LYS A 164 20.58 16.80 4.78
CA LYS A 164 21.87 17.47 4.56
C LYS A 164 22.25 17.58 3.07
N GLU A 165 21.56 16.86 2.19
CA GLU A 165 21.79 16.83 0.75
C GLU A 165 20.45 16.82 0.01
N ARG A 166 20.47 17.20 -1.28
CA ARG A 166 19.27 17.24 -2.15
C ARG A 166 18.81 15.83 -2.52
N TYR A 167 17.49 15.64 -2.66
CA TYR A 167 16.97 14.37 -3.17
C TYR A 167 17.36 14.13 -4.63
N SER A 168 17.60 12.87 -4.95
CA SER A 168 17.84 12.38 -6.30
C SER A 168 16.56 12.26 -7.13
N SER A 169 15.39 12.25 -6.49
CA SER A 169 14.11 12.29 -7.17
C SER A 169 13.05 13.03 -6.36
N HIS A 170 12.32 13.91 -7.04
CA HIS A 170 11.16 14.63 -6.51
C HIS A 170 9.82 14.09 -7.06
N ALA A 171 9.83 12.92 -7.73
CA ALA A 171 8.68 12.41 -8.49
C ALA A 171 7.38 12.33 -7.66
N LEU A 172 7.42 11.72 -6.48
CA LEU A 172 6.25 11.66 -5.60
C LEU A 172 5.89 13.05 -5.02
N LEU A 173 6.87 13.89 -4.72
CA LEU A 173 6.60 15.24 -4.21
C LEU A 173 5.86 16.10 -5.24
N GLU A 174 6.30 16.06 -6.50
CA GLU A 174 5.64 16.71 -7.63
C GLU A 174 4.24 16.14 -7.88
N PHE A 175 4.07 14.82 -7.73
CA PHE A 175 2.76 14.15 -7.76
C PHE A 175 1.82 14.72 -6.70
N LEU A 176 2.26 14.79 -5.44
CA LEU A 176 1.42 15.23 -4.32
C LEU A 176 1.00 16.71 -4.43
N LYS A 177 1.83 17.55 -5.05
CA LYS A 177 1.53 18.97 -5.32
C LYS A 177 0.56 19.18 -6.48
N GLY A 178 0.27 18.14 -7.27
CA GLY A 178 -0.51 18.27 -8.50
C GLY A 178 0.25 18.98 -9.62
N GLU A 179 1.58 18.91 -9.61
CA GLU A 179 2.46 19.60 -10.57
C GLU A 179 2.79 18.74 -11.81
N ILE A 180 2.24 17.53 -11.92
CA ILE A 180 2.48 16.64 -13.05
C ILE A 180 1.83 17.19 -14.31
N LYS A 181 2.66 17.60 -15.26
CA LYS A 181 2.25 17.87 -16.64
C LYS A 181 2.17 16.55 -17.38
N GLU A 182 0.99 16.12 -17.80
CA GLU A 182 0.89 14.95 -18.68
C GLU A 182 1.67 15.19 -19.98
N PRO A 183 2.30 14.14 -20.56
CA PRO A 183 2.75 14.17 -21.94
C PRO A 183 1.55 14.48 -22.84
N LYS A 184 1.71 15.39 -23.80
CA LYS A 184 0.66 15.69 -24.77
C LYS A 184 0.33 14.45 -25.60
N GLU A 185 -0.97 14.16 -25.67
CA GLU A 185 -1.69 13.32 -26.62
C GLU A 185 -1.47 11.79 -26.57
N ASN A 186 -2.54 11.12 -26.13
CA ASN A 186 -3.21 9.99 -26.80
C ASN A 186 -2.99 8.53 -26.34
N ASP A 187 -2.68 8.23 -25.06
CA ASP A 187 -2.64 6.79 -24.67
C ASP A 187 -2.89 6.40 -23.19
N SER A 188 -3.57 7.21 -22.37
CA SER A 188 -4.00 6.74 -21.03
C SER A 188 -5.43 7.13 -20.69
N LEU A 189 -6.30 6.14 -20.81
CA LEU A 189 -7.73 6.14 -20.54
C LEU A 189 -8.03 6.10 -19.02
N PHE A 190 -7.25 6.81 -18.20
CA PHE A 190 -7.55 7.02 -16.78
C PHE A 190 -7.83 8.48 -16.45
N LEU A 191 -9.14 8.74 -16.49
CA LEU A 191 -9.95 9.49 -15.54
C LEU A 191 -10.02 11.01 -15.70
N SER A 192 -10.80 11.35 -16.71
CA SER A 192 -11.67 12.51 -16.80
C SER A 192 -10.98 13.85 -16.98
N ALA A 193 -11.43 14.52 -18.04
CA ALA A 193 -11.23 15.93 -18.28
C ALA A 193 -11.76 16.75 -17.08
N LYS A 194 -10.91 16.99 -16.09
CA LYS A 194 -10.89 18.18 -15.24
C LYS A 194 -9.48 18.35 -14.72
N LYS A 195 -8.78 19.36 -15.25
CA LYS A 195 -7.58 19.93 -14.65
C LYS A 195 -7.90 20.30 -13.19
N GLU A 196 -7.65 19.41 -12.26
CA GLU A 196 -7.51 19.78 -10.86
C GLU A 196 -6.03 19.71 -10.51
N ASN A 197 -5.30 20.77 -10.89
CA ASN A 197 -3.98 21.09 -10.32
C ASN A 197 -4.17 21.56 -8.86
N LYS A 198 -4.85 20.75 -8.05
CA LYS A 198 -5.09 21.01 -6.63
C LYS A 198 -4.26 19.98 -5.85
N PRO A 199 -3.57 20.42 -4.78
CA PRO A 199 -2.90 19.48 -3.86
C PRO A 199 -3.87 18.41 -3.37
N LEU A 200 -3.37 17.19 -3.20
CA LEU A 200 -4.17 16.09 -2.64
C LEU A 200 -4.69 16.49 -1.25
N LYS A 201 -5.98 16.22 -1.00
CA LYS A 201 -6.59 16.38 0.33
C LYS A 201 -6.57 15.04 1.05
N PHE A 202 -6.00 15.03 2.25
CA PHE A 202 -5.94 13.85 3.10
C PHE A 202 -7.11 13.85 4.09
N SER A 203 -7.64 12.67 4.38
CA SER A 203 -8.54 12.50 5.50
C SER A 203 -7.82 12.74 6.83
N PRO A 204 -8.55 12.92 7.95
CA PRO A 204 -7.93 13.08 9.26
C PRO A 204 -6.98 11.93 9.63
N SER A 205 -7.33 10.68 9.32
CA SER A 205 -6.47 9.53 9.62
C SER A 205 -5.24 9.48 8.70
N ALA A 206 -5.41 9.80 7.41
CA ALA A 206 -4.28 9.90 6.48
C ALA A 206 -3.31 11.04 6.88
N SER A 207 -3.82 12.19 7.32
CA SER A 207 -3.00 13.27 7.87
C SER A 207 -2.19 12.83 9.09
N LYS A 208 -2.79 12.10 10.04
CA LYS A 208 -2.07 11.55 11.20
C LYS A 208 -0.92 10.62 10.79
N VAL A 209 -1.14 9.74 9.80
CA VAL A 209 -0.09 8.86 9.26
C VAL A 209 1.03 9.68 8.60
N PHE A 210 0.66 10.69 7.81
CA PHE A 210 1.61 11.57 7.13
C PHE A 210 2.49 12.33 8.13
N ASP A 211 1.89 12.92 9.17
CA ASP A 211 2.60 13.68 10.21
C ASP A 211 3.47 12.77 11.08
N ALA A 212 2.95 11.61 11.52
CA ALA A 212 3.75 10.64 12.30
C ALA A 212 4.97 10.15 11.50
N SER A 213 4.80 9.95 10.19
CA SER A 213 5.89 9.55 9.30
C SER A 213 6.90 10.68 9.11
N LYS A 214 6.45 11.93 9.01
CA LYS A 214 7.33 13.12 8.88
C LYS A 214 8.28 13.24 10.07
N GLU A 215 7.80 13.01 11.29
CA GLU A 215 8.63 13.03 12.49
C GLU A 215 9.71 11.94 12.49
N ILE A 216 9.42 10.76 11.93
CA ILE A 216 10.43 9.70 11.75
C ILE A 216 11.54 10.16 10.79
N TYR A 217 11.17 10.80 9.68
CA TYR A 217 12.15 11.33 8.71
C TYR A 217 12.99 12.46 9.30
N ARG A 218 12.36 13.41 10.00
CA ARG A 218 13.08 14.48 10.75
C ARG A 218 14.08 13.88 11.72
N HIS A 219 13.65 12.90 12.51
CA HIS A 219 14.52 12.24 13.48
C HIS A 219 15.71 11.55 12.83
N TYR A 220 15.51 10.89 11.68
CA TYR A 220 16.59 10.28 10.91
C TYR A 220 17.61 11.31 10.40
N HIS A 221 17.16 12.40 9.78
CA HIS A 221 18.07 13.41 9.22
C HIS A 221 18.83 14.20 10.30
N ALA A 222 18.26 14.29 11.50
CA ALA A 222 18.90 14.89 12.68
C ALA A 222 19.96 13.99 13.34
N GLN A 223 20.10 12.72 12.95
CA GLN A 223 21.10 11.83 13.56
C GLN A 223 22.54 12.27 13.26
N ASP A 224 23.45 11.82 14.12
CA ASP A 224 24.88 11.89 13.87
C ASP A 224 25.31 10.76 12.92
N PHE A 225 25.96 11.16 11.83
CA PHE A 225 26.47 10.28 10.77
C PHE A 225 28.00 10.27 10.73
N THR A 226 28.69 10.76 11.77
CA THR A 226 30.16 10.75 11.82
C THR A 226 30.75 9.35 11.59
N ASN A 227 30.07 8.30 12.09
CA ASN A 227 30.53 6.90 11.98
C ASN A 227 29.64 6.02 11.09
N ARG A 228 28.77 6.61 10.26
CA ARG A 228 27.83 5.87 9.37
C ARG A 228 27.56 6.67 8.10
N PRO A 229 27.43 6.03 6.92
CA PRO A 229 27.10 6.76 5.71
C PRO A 229 25.74 7.45 5.85
N TYR A 230 25.73 8.76 5.60
CA TYR A 230 24.51 9.55 5.49
C TYR A 230 23.82 9.26 4.14
N ASN A 231 22.49 9.32 4.12
CA ASN A 231 21.72 9.15 2.90
C ASN A 231 20.48 10.05 2.91
N ALA A 232 20.52 11.14 2.14
CA ALA A 232 19.36 12.02 1.99
C ALA A 232 18.14 11.30 1.39
N ASN A 233 18.33 10.26 0.59
CA ASN A 233 17.27 9.59 -0.16
C ASN A 233 16.64 8.41 0.59
N ALA A 234 16.92 8.26 1.90
CA ALA A 234 16.47 7.12 2.69
C ALA A 234 14.95 6.93 2.61
N SER A 235 14.52 5.71 2.29
CA SER A 235 13.12 5.30 2.42
C SER A 235 12.77 5.01 3.88
N LEU A 236 11.48 4.87 4.20
CA LEU A 236 11.07 4.37 5.51
C LEU A 236 11.68 3.00 5.82
N TYR A 237 11.89 2.15 4.80
CA TYR A 237 12.55 0.85 4.98
C TYR A 237 14.03 1.01 5.38
N ASP A 238 14.76 1.91 4.73
CA ASP A 238 16.16 2.22 5.07
C ASP A 238 16.27 2.84 6.47
N ILE A 239 15.34 3.74 6.83
CA ILE A 239 15.29 4.35 8.16
C ILE A 239 15.03 3.28 9.23
N LYS A 240 14.10 2.35 8.97
CA LYS A 240 13.86 1.21 9.87
C LYS A 240 15.13 0.37 10.02
N GLU A 241 15.85 0.10 8.94
CA GLU A 241 17.13 -0.62 9.01
C GLU A 241 18.18 0.13 9.84
N PHE A 242 18.29 1.45 9.69
CA PHE A 242 19.22 2.27 10.45
C PHE A 242 19.01 2.15 11.98
N PHE A 243 17.75 2.17 12.43
CA PHE A 243 17.42 2.13 13.86
C PHE A 243 17.27 0.71 14.43
N GLN A 244 16.74 -0.23 13.65
CA GLN A 244 16.43 -1.59 14.10
C GLN A 244 17.58 -2.56 13.84
N GLY A 245 18.40 -2.29 12.81
CA GLY A 245 19.42 -3.21 12.32
C GLY A 245 18.84 -4.51 11.74
N ARG A 246 19.73 -5.43 11.40
CA ARG A 246 19.39 -6.77 10.91
C ARG A 246 19.80 -7.85 11.92
N ASN A 247 19.14 -9.01 11.84
CA ASN A 247 19.54 -10.20 12.60
C ASN A 247 20.69 -10.94 11.88
N LYS A 248 21.15 -12.05 12.48
CA LYS A 248 22.25 -12.87 11.93
C LYS A 248 21.95 -13.44 10.54
N GLN A 249 20.67 -13.58 10.18
CA GLN A 249 20.20 -14.06 8.87
C GLN A 249 19.94 -12.91 7.88
N GLY A 250 20.30 -11.67 8.22
CA GLY A 250 20.10 -10.50 7.36
C GLY A 250 18.65 -10.02 7.28
N LYS A 251 17.73 -10.52 8.11
CA LYS A 251 16.35 -10.02 8.19
C LYS A 251 16.29 -8.78 9.08
N LEU A 252 15.53 -7.77 8.68
CA LEU A 252 15.24 -6.59 9.51
C LEU A 252 14.71 -7.04 10.89
N ASN A 253 15.27 -6.47 11.96
CA ASN A 253 14.84 -6.75 13.32
C ASN A 253 13.43 -6.19 13.59
N LEU A 254 12.83 -6.60 14.70
CA LEU A 254 11.58 -6.00 15.18
C LEU A 254 11.85 -4.61 15.78
N PRO A 255 10.86 -3.69 15.77
CA PRO A 255 11.00 -2.35 16.35
C PRO A 255 11.43 -2.37 17.82
N THR A 256 11.00 -3.38 18.58
CA THR A 256 11.37 -3.56 19.99
C THR A 256 12.86 -3.76 20.23
N LYS A 257 13.62 -4.16 19.20
CA LYS A 257 15.08 -4.34 19.25
C LYS A 257 15.85 -3.05 18.96
N ALA A 258 15.21 -1.99 18.46
CA ALA A 258 15.86 -0.70 18.29
C ALA A 258 16.36 -0.18 19.65
N LYS A 259 17.56 0.39 19.69
CA LYS A 259 18.14 0.97 20.92
C LYS A 259 17.55 2.34 21.22
N ASP A 260 17.33 3.13 20.18
CA ASP A 260 16.76 4.47 20.26
C ASP A 260 15.32 4.42 20.80
N LYS A 261 15.11 5.01 21.99
CA LYS A 261 13.80 5.06 22.66
C LYS A 261 12.85 6.02 21.98
N TYR A 262 13.35 7.15 21.47
CA TYR A 262 12.52 8.15 20.81
C TYR A 262 12.00 7.63 19.47
N TYR A 263 12.88 7.02 18.66
CA TYR A 263 12.48 6.32 17.45
C TYR A 263 11.40 5.26 17.72
N LYS A 264 11.53 4.47 18.80
CA LYS A 264 10.52 3.47 19.16
C LYS A 264 9.15 4.09 19.39
N GLN A 265 9.09 5.25 20.06
CA GLN A 265 7.84 5.99 20.26
C GLN A 265 7.29 6.51 18.94
N LEU A 266 8.12 7.14 18.11
CA LEU A 266 7.70 7.65 16.80
C LEU A 266 7.14 6.53 15.91
N TYR A 267 7.81 5.37 15.88
CA TYR A 267 7.34 4.23 15.11
C TYR A 267 6.06 3.62 15.68
N ALA A 268 5.88 3.60 17.00
CA ALA A 268 4.61 3.18 17.61
C ALA A 268 3.45 4.11 17.20
N ASN A 269 3.65 5.43 17.26
CA ASN A 269 2.67 6.41 16.81
C ASN A 269 2.28 6.20 15.34
N LEU A 270 3.26 5.92 14.46
CA LEU A 270 2.99 5.57 13.06
C LEU A 270 2.17 4.28 12.94
N GLN A 271 2.49 3.24 13.72
CA GLN A 271 1.74 1.99 13.68
C GLN A 271 0.29 2.17 14.15
N ASP A 272 0.05 3.00 15.15
CA ASP A 272 -1.31 3.29 15.62
C ASP A 272 -2.09 4.11 14.60
N ALA A 273 -1.48 5.16 14.02
CA ALA A 273 -2.12 5.94 12.95
C ALA A 273 -2.44 5.09 11.70
N LEU A 274 -1.58 4.11 11.37
CA LEU A 274 -1.84 3.18 10.27
C LEU A 274 -3.02 2.22 10.56
N LYS A 275 -3.29 1.89 11.82
CA LYS A 275 -4.48 1.10 12.20
C LYS A 275 -5.74 1.93 12.01
N ASP A 276 -5.75 3.17 12.50
CA ASP A 276 -6.88 4.10 12.30
C ASP A 276 -7.18 4.26 10.80
N LEU A 277 -6.15 4.49 9.98
CA LEU A 277 -6.32 4.61 8.52
C LEU A 277 -6.81 3.30 7.88
N ALA A 278 -6.37 2.14 8.37
CA ALA A 278 -6.85 0.86 7.87
C ALA A 278 -8.35 0.65 8.18
N GLU A 279 -8.80 1.03 9.37
CA GLU A 279 -10.21 0.97 9.78
C GLU A 279 -11.08 1.90 8.91
N GLU A 280 -10.55 3.04 8.49
CA GLU A 280 -11.23 3.97 7.57
C GLU A 280 -11.31 3.43 6.12
N ILE A 281 -10.27 2.74 5.64
CA ILE A 281 -10.25 2.12 4.30
C ILE A 281 -11.14 0.87 4.24
N GLN A 282 -11.18 0.09 5.32
CA GLN A 282 -11.87 -1.21 5.36
C GLN A 282 -13.33 -1.19 4.85
N PRO A 283 -14.24 -0.29 5.27
CA PRO A 283 -15.61 -0.29 4.77
C PRO A 283 -15.69 -0.06 3.25
N LYS A 284 -14.79 0.75 2.69
CA LYS A 284 -14.71 0.99 1.23
C LYS A 284 -14.34 -0.26 0.43
N VAL A 285 -13.62 -1.21 1.03
CA VAL A 285 -13.30 -2.51 0.40
C VAL A 285 -14.57 -3.28 0.06
N TYR A 286 -15.54 -3.28 0.98
CA TYR A 286 -16.84 -3.94 0.79
C TYR A 286 -17.79 -3.09 -0.04
N GLU A 287 -17.85 -1.78 0.21
CA GLU A 287 -18.68 -0.82 -0.56
C GLU A 287 -18.40 -0.92 -2.06
N TYR A 288 -17.12 -0.94 -2.45
CA TYR A 288 -16.72 -1.03 -3.85
C TYR A 288 -16.62 -2.47 -4.37
N GLY A 289 -16.87 -3.48 -3.54
CA GLY A 289 -16.95 -4.88 -3.96
C GLY A 289 -15.61 -5.60 -4.17
N PHE A 290 -14.52 -5.02 -3.68
CA PHE A 290 -13.20 -5.66 -3.69
C PHE A 290 -13.16 -6.90 -2.80
N LEU A 291 -13.96 -6.91 -1.73
CA LEU A 291 -14.38 -8.11 -0.99
C LEU A 291 -15.90 -8.18 -0.95
N ARG A 292 -16.44 -9.38 -0.79
CA ARG A 292 -17.88 -9.65 -0.81
C ARG A 292 -18.24 -10.54 0.37
N GLU A 293 -19.40 -10.27 0.99
CA GLU A 293 -19.94 -11.02 2.13
C GLU A 293 -20.79 -12.25 1.74
#